data_AF-A0A7S3VHK8-F1
#
_entry.id   AF-A0A7S3VHK8-F1
#
_cell.length_a   1.000
_cell.length_b   1.000
_cell.length_c   1.000
_cell.angle_alpha   90.00
_cell.angle_beta   90.00
_cell.angle_gamma   90.00
#
_symmetry.space_group_name_H-M   'P 1'
#
loop_
_entity.id
_entity.type
_entity.pdbx_description
1 polymer ?
#
loop_
_entity_poly.entity_id
_entity_poly.type
_entity_poly.pdbx_seq_one_letter_code
_entity_poly.pdbx_strand_id
1 'polypeptide(L)'
;MAFLGRALSANTSSLRLLRSLSAPLGPNNLPSGQPRSPQHQHHKELAPTVVPNAAMSLQTYTTGWAEGAEGATQQPGSTQPPLPHIPEVHDQELALEQLLGPLNSTPLLPPPKPVVIIISGPSGVGKDAVVQKLKEARSDLYFVVTATSRPMRPNEVEGRDYFFVDRPKFEGWIRDDMLLEHANVYGDYKGIPRQQVDDALKAGTDVVLRIDVQGAATVKRLMPEAITIFVTAESERSLVTRLASRKTEDMTKLALRVQTARDEVKRASEFDYIVENGTGMLEKCVSQLSSIIDAEKARTERRMAPSRS
;
A
#
# COMPACT_ATOMS: atom_id res chain seq x y z
N MET A 1 6.42 -75.81 3.48
CA MET A 1 5.82 -75.21 2.26
C MET A 1 6.08 -73.71 2.33
N ALA A 2 7.11 -73.21 1.64
CA ALA A 2 6.99 -72.46 0.37
C ALA A 2 6.15 -71.17 0.55
N PHE A 3 6.59 -69.94 0.28
CA PHE A 3 7.62 -69.41 -0.62
C PHE A 3 7.91 -67.92 -0.27
N LEU A 4 9.08 -67.44 -0.74
CA LEU A 4 9.62 -66.07 -0.93
C LEU A 4 8.60 -64.90 -1.04
N GLY A 5 8.91 -63.62 -0.77
CA GLY A 5 10.18 -62.93 -0.47
C GLY A 5 10.09 -61.40 -0.69
N ARG A 6 11.07 -60.67 -0.10
CA ARG A 6 11.57 -59.28 -0.35
C ARG A 6 10.62 -58.08 -0.11
N ALA A 7 10.89 -57.15 0.83
CA ALA A 7 11.99 -56.17 0.97
C ALA A 7 11.93 -55.05 -0.11
N LEU A 8 11.85 -53.74 0.19
CA LEU A 8 12.88 -52.86 0.78
C LEU A 8 12.27 -51.45 1.10
N SER A 9 12.58 -50.87 2.27
CA SER A 9 13.41 -49.65 2.51
C SER A 9 12.68 -48.30 2.31
N ALA A 10 12.73 -47.26 3.17
CA ALA A 10 13.71 -46.79 4.16
C ALA A 10 12.97 -46.14 5.37
N ASN A 11 13.37 -46.27 6.66
CA ASN A 11 14.47 -45.62 7.41
C ASN A 11 14.51 -44.08 7.18
N THR A 12 14.35 -43.18 8.17
CA THR A 12 15.15 -43.04 9.40
C THR A 12 14.50 -42.13 10.46
N SER A 13 14.54 -42.60 11.72
CA SER A 13 15.01 -41.93 12.95
C SER A 13 14.88 -40.40 13.13
N SER A 14 14.13 -39.96 14.15
CA SER A 14 14.71 -39.54 15.45
C SER A 14 13.66 -38.97 16.40
N LEU A 15 13.71 -39.46 17.64
CA LEU A 15 12.88 -39.10 18.79
C LEU A 15 13.72 -38.34 19.81
N ARG A 16 13.07 -37.36 20.48
CA ARG A 16 13.37 -36.77 21.82
C ARG A 16 14.57 -35.82 21.95
N LEU A 17 14.29 -34.61 22.47
CA LEU A 17 14.63 -34.27 23.88
C LEU A 17 13.98 -32.94 24.32
N LEU A 18 13.26 -32.98 25.44
CA LEU A 18 12.75 -31.87 26.24
C LEU A 18 13.30 -32.03 27.67
N ARG A 19 13.91 -30.98 28.23
CA ARG A 19 14.02 -30.58 29.67
C ARG A 19 15.10 -29.50 29.81
N SER A 20 14.73 -28.24 30.03
CA SER A 20 14.51 -27.55 31.33
C SER A 20 15.80 -27.18 32.08
N LEU A 21 16.05 -25.89 32.28
CA LEU A 21 16.70 -25.35 33.49
C LEU A 21 16.22 -23.91 33.74
N SER A 22 15.63 -23.70 34.92
CA SER A 22 15.46 -22.41 35.60
C SER A 22 16.34 -22.44 36.84
N ALA A 23 17.06 -21.35 37.14
CA ALA A 23 17.32 -20.80 38.49
C ALA A 23 18.35 -19.65 38.46
N PRO A 24 18.36 -18.74 39.47
CA PRO A 24 18.75 -17.33 39.34
C PRO A 24 20.05 -16.95 40.10
N LEU A 25 20.64 -15.79 39.76
CA LEU A 25 21.57 -15.04 40.63
C LEU A 25 21.45 -13.52 40.35
N GLY A 26 21.26 -12.70 41.39
CA GLY A 26 21.56 -11.25 41.41
C GLY A 26 22.74 -10.98 42.36
N PRO A 27 22.96 -9.75 42.89
CA PRO A 27 22.89 -8.41 42.29
C PRO A 27 24.27 -7.67 42.33
N ASN A 28 24.28 -6.40 41.88
CA ASN A 28 25.28 -5.33 42.09
C ASN A 28 26.63 -5.35 41.34
N ASN A 29 26.80 -4.42 40.40
CA ASN A 29 27.53 -3.16 40.65
C ASN A 29 27.56 -2.25 39.41
N LEU A 30 27.06 -1.02 39.57
CA LEU A 30 27.35 0.13 38.72
C LEU A 30 28.82 0.53 38.87
N PRO A 31 29.41 1.18 37.85
CA PRO A 31 29.78 2.57 38.09
C PRO A 31 29.40 3.52 36.96
N SER A 32 29.04 4.70 37.42
CA SER A 32 28.88 5.98 36.73
C SER A 32 29.99 6.30 35.72
N GLY A 33 29.59 6.69 34.50
CA GLY A 33 30.43 7.37 33.52
C GLY A 33 29.60 8.36 32.72
N GLN A 34 29.83 9.65 32.97
CA GLN A 34 29.19 10.78 32.29
C GLN A 34 29.43 10.78 30.76
N PRO A 35 28.52 11.36 29.97
CA PRO A 35 28.65 11.43 28.51
C PRO A 35 29.75 12.42 28.11
N ARG A 36 30.67 11.97 27.24
CA ARG A 36 31.64 12.84 26.56
C ARG A 36 30.95 13.59 25.42
N SER A 37 31.03 14.91 25.50
CA SER A 37 30.66 15.88 24.46
C SER A 37 31.50 15.70 23.19
N PRO A 38 30.92 15.76 21.98
CA PRO A 38 31.68 15.93 20.75
C PRO A 38 32.09 17.40 20.57
N GLN A 39 33.35 17.57 20.19
CA GLN A 39 34.01 18.84 19.94
C GLN A 39 33.33 19.61 18.79
N HIS A 40 33.16 20.92 19.00
CA HIS A 40 32.79 21.89 17.98
C HIS A 40 33.86 21.96 16.88
N GLN A 41 33.49 21.58 15.66
CA GLN A 41 34.16 22.03 14.44
C GLN A 41 33.24 23.01 13.72
N HIS A 42 33.78 24.21 13.50
CA HIS A 42 33.17 25.31 12.76
C HIS A 42 32.75 24.87 11.35
N HIS A 43 31.45 24.83 11.10
CA HIS A 43 30.92 24.96 9.75
C HIS A 43 30.30 26.34 9.59
N LYS A 44 30.79 27.07 8.59
CA LYS A 44 30.34 28.39 8.18
C LYS A 44 28.82 28.40 7.94
N GLU A 45 28.16 29.32 8.61
CA GLU A 45 26.80 29.77 8.39
C GLU A 45 26.69 30.37 6.97
N LEU A 46 25.92 29.73 6.09
CA LEU A 46 25.50 30.31 4.81
C LEU A 46 24.03 30.71 4.95
N ALA A 47 23.80 32.02 4.89
CA ALA A 47 22.49 32.65 4.96
C ALA A 47 21.55 32.14 3.83
N PRO A 48 20.23 32.06 4.09
CA PRO A 48 19.26 31.66 3.07
C PRO A 48 19.17 32.73 1.98
N THR A 49 19.48 32.34 0.74
CA THR A 49 19.24 33.19 -0.44
C THR A 49 17.74 33.23 -0.71
N VAL A 50 17.15 34.42 -0.56
CA VAL A 50 15.79 34.76 -0.94
C VAL A 50 15.67 34.64 -2.46
N VAL A 51 14.87 33.69 -2.93
CA VAL A 51 14.52 33.53 -4.36
C VAL A 51 13.25 34.33 -4.61
N PRO A 52 13.24 35.35 -5.50
CA PRO A 52 12.03 36.08 -5.79
C PRO A 52 11.05 35.23 -6.61
N ASN A 53 9.81 35.31 -6.14
CA ASN A 53 8.59 34.69 -6.64
C ASN A 53 8.28 35.18 -8.07
N ALA A 54 8.32 34.29 -9.06
CA ALA A 54 7.83 34.56 -10.41
C ALA A 54 6.52 33.79 -10.63
N ALA A 55 5.41 34.47 -10.39
CA ALA A 55 4.10 34.05 -10.86
C ALA A 55 4.07 34.22 -12.40
N MET A 56 4.11 33.12 -13.15
CA MET A 56 3.71 33.13 -14.56
C MET A 56 2.22 32.79 -14.65
N SER A 57 1.42 33.84 -14.79
CA SER A 57 0.05 33.78 -15.25
C SER A 57 0.01 33.32 -16.70
N LEU A 58 -0.70 32.22 -16.97
CA LEU A 58 -1.21 31.89 -18.29
C LEU A 58 -2.21 32.99 -18.71
N GLN A 59 -1.76 33.93 -19.53
CA GLN A 59 -2.66 34.82 -20.26
C GLN A 59 -2.69 34.40 -21.72
N THR A 60 -3.88 34.00 -22.13
CA THR A 60 -4.36 33.75 -23.48
C THR A 60 -4.07 34.94 -24.39
N TYR A 61 -3.30 34.72 -25.46
CA TYR A 61 -3.26 35.67 -26.57
C TYR A 61 -4.46 35.41 -27.49
N THR A 62 -5.57 36.07 -27.16
CA THR A 62 -6.60 36.45 -28.12
C THR A 62 -6.34 37.89 -28.51
N THR A 63 -6.01 38.16 -29.77
CA THR A 63 -6.11 39.50 -30.35
C THR A 63 -7.01 39.44 -31.57
N GLY A 64 -8.25 39.88 -31.35
CA GLY A 64 -9.14 40.32 -32.40
C GLY A 64 -8.87 41.79 -32.76
N TRP A 65 -9.00 42.07 -34.05
CA TRP A 65 -9.63 43.26 -34.65
C TRP A 65 -9.27 44.64 -34.10
N ALA A 66 -8.52 45.41 -34.90
CA ALA A 66 -8.55 46.85 -34.91
C ALA A 66 -9.16 47.34 -36.24
N GLU A 67 -10.07 48.30 -36.13
CA GLU A 67 -10.79 48.99 -37.20
C GLU A 67 -9.88 49.91 -38.03
N GLY A 68 -10.28 50.15 -39.29
CA GLY A 68 -10.18 51.49 -39.89
C GLY A 68 -9.28 51.69 -41.11
N ALA A 69 -9.92 51.68 -42.28
CA ALA A 69 -9.71 52.55 -43.46
C ALA A 69 -8.43 52.46 -44.34
N GLU A 70 -8.70 52.03 -45.59
CA GLU A 70 -8.30 52.66 -46.86
C GLU A 70 -6.87 53.20 -47.05
N GLY A 71 -6.12 52.54 -47.94
CA GLY A 71 -4.88 53.07 -48.49
C GLY A 71 -4.10 52.01 -49.26
N ALA A 72 -4.40 51.86 -50.55
CA ALA A 72 -3.68 50.96 -51.44
C ALA A 72 -2.23 51.42 -51.65
N THR A 73 -1.26 50.55 -51.35
CA THR A 73 0.01 50.50 -52.08
C THR A 73 0.55 49.07 -52.02
N GLN A 74 0.45 48.35 -53.14
CA GLN A 74 1.02 47.00 -53.27
C GLN A 74 2.55 47.12 -53.26
N GLN A 75 3.20 46.54 -52.26
CA GLN A 75 4.63 46.22 -52.32
C GLN A 75 4.82 44.82 -52.93
N PRO A 76 5.75 44.64 -53.87
CA PRO A 76 5.98 43.34 -54.50
C PRO A 76 6.84 42.44 -53.60
N GLY A 77 6.32 41.24 -53.33
CA GLY A 77 7.11 40.01 -53.17
C GLY A 77 8.14 39.98 -52.05
N SER A 78 7.71 39.94 -50.79
CA SER A 78 8.46 39.22 -49.76
C SER A 78 8.13 37.73 -49.86
N THR A 79 8.86 37.00 -50.71
CA THR A 79 8.85 35.54 -50.63
C THR A 79 9.44 35.15 -49.29
N GLN A 80 8.57 34.82 -48.31
CA GLN A 80 9.00 34.00 -47.19
C GLN A 80 9.66 32.75 -47.80
N PRO A 81 10.90 32.39 -47.39
CA PRO A 81 11.45 31.11 -47.79
C PRO A 81 10.46 30.03 -47.35
N PRO A 82 10.14 29.04 -48.21
CA PRO A 82 9.21 27.99 -47.85
C PRO A 82 9.71 27.36 -46.55
N LEU A 83 8.82 27.28 -45.56
CA LEU A 83 9.06 26.48 -44.37
C LEU A 83 9.54 25.10 -44.86
N PRO A 84 10.63 24.54 -44.29
CA PRO A 84 11.06 23.20 -44.68
C PRO A 84 9.86 22.28 -44.59
N HIS A 85 9.58 21.56 -45.68
CA HIS A 85 8.50 20.59 -45.74
C HIS A 85 8.79 19.58 -44.64
N ILE A 86 8.08 19.67 -43.52
CA ILE A 86 8.10 18.62 -42.50
C ILE A 86 7.37 17.47 -43.20
N PRO A 87 8.06 16.36 -43.54
CA PRO A 87 7.38 15.22 -44.14
C PRO A 87 6.23 14.83 -43.21
N GLU A 88 5.08 14.47 -43.78
CA GLU A 88 3.97 13.97 -42.96
C GLU A 88 4.50 12.80 -42.12
N VAL A 89 4.07 12.69 -40.86
CA VAL A 89 4.63 11.74 -39.86
C VAL A 89 4.79 10.31 -40.42
N HIS A 90 3.89 9.92 -41.33
CA HIS A 90 3.92 8.65 -42.03
C HIS A 90 5.15 8.46 -42.95
N ASP A 91 5.59 9.50 -43.65
CA ASP A 91 6.78 9.47 -44.51
C ASP A 91 8.06 9.30 -43.69
N GLN A 92 8.09 9.86 -42.47
CA GLN A 92 9.22 9.73 -41.56
C GLN A 92 9.29 8.33 -40.95
N GLU A 93 8.16 7.76 -40.52
CA GLU A 93 8.09 6.41 -39.97
C GLU A 93 8.52 5.36 -41.01
N LEU A 94 8.04 5.49 -42.25
CA LEU A 94 8.44 4.61 -43.36
C LEU A 94 9.94 4.74 -43.70
N ALA A 95 10.47 5.96 -43.72
CA ALA A 95 11.90 6.19 -43.94
C ALA A 95 12.76 5.59 -42.81
N LEU A 96 12.29 5.67 -41.56
CA LEU A 96 12.95 5.04 -40.41
C LEU A 96 12.89 3.52 -40.48
N GLU A 97 11.77 2.92 -40.89
CA GLU A 97 11.67 1.47 -41.09
C GLU A 97 12.58 0.95 -42.21
N GLN A 98 12.72 1.73 -43.29
CA GLN A 98 13.66 1.40 -44.36
C GLN A 98 15.12 1.45 -43.89
N LEU A 99 15.45 2.34 -42.95
CA LEU A 99 16.80 2.52 -42.42
C LEU A 99 17.16 1.56 -41.28
N LEU A 100 16.24 1.34 -40.35
CA LEU A 100 16.47 0.61 -39.08
C LEU A 100 15.86 -0.80 -39.08
N GLY A 101 15.05 -1.13 -40.09
CA GLY A 101 14.19 -2.32 -40.10
C GLY A 101 12.81 -2.04 -39.48
N PRO A 102 11.90 -3.04 -39.47
CA PRO A 102 10.52 -2.88 -39.01
C PRO A 102 10.47 -2.34 -37.58
N LEU A 103 9.66 -1.30 -37.35
CA LEU A 103 9.43 -0.79 -36.01
C LEU A 103 8.40 -1.68 -35.32
N ASN A 104 8.74 -2.19 -34.13
CA ASN A 104 7.80 -3.00 -33.38
C ASN A 104 6.77 -2.10 -32.65
N SER A 105 5.52 -2.55 -32.59
CA SER A 105 4.47 -1.91 -31.80
C SER A 105 4.34 -2.54 -30.40
N THR A 106 5.33 -3.33 -29.99
CA THR A 106 5.31 -3.95 -28.67
C THR A 106 5.62 -2.86 -27.63
N PRO A 107 4.91 -2.81 -26.49
CA PRO A 107 5.24 -1.86 -25.44
C PRO A 107 6.73 -1.94 -25.07
N LEU A 108 7.40 -0.79 -25.01
CA LEU A 108 8.82 -0.72 -24.70
C LEU A 108 9.16 -1.29 -23.31
N LEU A 109 8.18 -1.32 -22.41
CA LEU A 109 8.30 -1.85 -21.05
C LEU A 109 7.17 -2.84 -20.78
N PRO A 110 7.44 -3.92 -20.02
CA PRO A 110 6.38 -4.83 -19.60
C PRO A 110 5.33 -4.11 -18.75
N PRO A 111 4.09 -4.64 -18.64
CA PRO A 111 3.13 -4.13 -17.68
C PRO A 111 3.68 -4.24 -16.25
N PRO A 112 3.31 -3.30 -15.35
CA PRO A 112 3.73 -3.39 -13.96
C PRO A 112 3.18 -4.65 -13.32
N LYS A 113 3.97 -5.30 -12.47
CA LYS A 113 3.49 -6.45 -11.68
C LYS A 113 2.45 -5.98 -10.67
N PRO A 114 1.45 -6.82 -10.38
CA PRO A 114 0.49 -6.51 -9.34
C PRO A 114 1.19 -6.46 -7.97
N VAL A 115 0.71 -5.56 -7.12
CA VAL A 115 1.23 -5.37 -5.76
C VAL A 115 0.17 -5.68 -4.72
N VAL A 116 0.62 -6.08 -3.53
CA VAL A 116 -0.24 -6.17 -2.34
C VAL A 116 -0.10 -4.89 -1.54
N ILE A 117 -1.23 -4.23 -1.29
CA ILE A 117 -1.35 -3.04 -0.46
C ILE A 117 -2.05 -3.40 0.84
N ILE A 118 -1.41 -3.12 1.97
CA ILE A 118 -1.93 -3.36 3.31
C ILE A 118 -2.34 -2.03 3.91
N ILE A 119 -3.63 -1.88 4.17
CA ILE A 119 -4.19 -0.74 4.92
C ILE A 119 -4.44 -1.21 6.36
N SER A 120 -3.63 -0.68 7.27
CA SER A 120 -3.78 -0.92 8.71
C SER A 120 -3.90 0.40 9.49
N GLY A 121 -3.94 0.33 10.81
CA GLY A 121 -4.17 1.49 11.67
C GLY A 121 -4.84 1.09 12.97
N PRO A 122 -4.98 2.01 13.94
CA PRO A 122 -5.56 1.68 15.23
C PRO A 122 -7.06 1.41 15.12
N SER A 123 -7.62 0.76 16.13
CA SER A 123 -9.06 0.60 16.30
C SER A 123 -9.76 1.96 16.31
N GLY A 124 -10.89 2.08 15.60
CA GLY A 124 -11.67 3.31 15.55
C GLY A 124 -11.19 4.38 14.56
N VAL A 125 -10.07 4.16 13.85
CA VAL A 125 -9.54 5.15 12.89
C VAL A 125 -10.40 5.32 11.63
N GLY A 126 -11.31 4.38 11.35
CA GLY A 126 -12.19 4.43 10.17
C GLY A 126 -11.68 3.66 8.95
N LYS A 127 -10.88 2.59 9.15
CA LYS A 127 -10.39 1.72 8.06
C LYS A 127 -11.48 1.28 7.09
N ASP A 128 -12.65 0.90 7.59
CA ASP A 128 -13.78 0.46 6.76
C ASP A 128 -14.27 1.58 5.83
N ALA A 129 -14.38 2.81 6.34
CA ALA A 129 -14.78 3.97 5.54
C ALA A 129 -13.72 4.35 4.51
N VAL A 130 -12.44 4.30 4.89
CA VAL A 130 -11.31 4.54 3.97
C VAL A 130 -11.30 3.51 2.84
N VAL A 131 -11.44 2.23 3.15
CA VAL A 131 -11.46 1.15 2.16
C VAL A 131 -12.67 1.26 1.24
N GLN A 132 -13.86 1.54 1.78
CA GLN A 132 -15.06 1.71 0.99
C GLN A 132 -14.92 2.89 0.00
N LYS A 133 -14.42 4.03 0.48
CA LYS A 133 -14.20 5.21 -0.36
C LYS A 133 -13.08 4.99 -1.38
N LEU A 134 -12.03 4.26 -1.02
CA LEU A 134 -10.97 3.88 -1.97
C LEU A 134 -11.52 2.94 -3.05
N LYS A 135 -12.41 2.02 -2.71
CA LYS A 135 -13.08 1.13 -3.67
C LYS A 135 -13.95 1.89 -4.68
N GLU A 136 -14.59 2.98 -4.25
CA GLU A 136 -15.31 3.89 -5.15
C GLU A 136 -14.37 4.66 -6.08
N ALA A 137 -13.18 5.03 -5.60
CA ALA A 137 -12.21 5.81 -6.35
C ALA A 137 -11.30 4.97 -7.28
N ARG A 138 -11.12 3.68 -6.99
CA ARG A 138 -10.13 2.81 -7.64
C ARG A 138 -10.74 1.46 -8.00
N SER A 139 -11.40 1.40 -9.15
CA SER A 139 -11.97 0.17 -9.70
C SER A 139 -10.92 -0.81 -10.25
N ASP A 140 -9.66 -0.37 -10.36
CA ASP A 140 -8.50 -1.17 -10.75
C ASP A 140 -7.93 -2.04 -9.62
N LEU A 141 -8.47 -1.92 -8.40
CA LEU A 141 -8.01 -2.64 -7.22
C LEU A 141 -8.97 -3.75 -6.82
N TYR A 142 -8.42 -4.90 -6.43
CA TYR A 142 -9.16 -5.99 -5.83
C TYR A 142 -9.12 -5.90 -4.30
N PHE A 143 -10.28 -5.82 -3.66
CA PHE A 143 -10.39 -5.71 -2.20
C PHE A 143 -10.73 -7.08 -1.61
N VAL A 144 -9.84 -7.62 -0.77
CA VAL A 144 -10.06 -8.93 -0.16
C VAL A 144 -11.13 -8.86 0.92
N VAL A 145 -12.10 -9.75 0.82
CA VAL A 145 -13.12 -9.95 1.85
C VAL A 145 -12.54 -10.82 2.95
N THR A 146 -12.30 -10.22 4.11
CA THR A 146 -11.71 -10.91 5.27
C THR A 146 -12.72 -11.87 5.91
N ALA A 147 -12.26 -13.03 6.37
CA ALA A 147 -13.08 -13.95 7.15
C ALA A 147 -13.07 -13.56 8.64
N THR A 148 -14.15 -13.82 9.36
CA THR A 148 -14.21 -13.61 10.81
C THR A 148 -15.12 -14.61 11.51
N SER A 149 -14.77 -14.94 12.77
CA SER A 149 -15.61 -15.80 13.63
C SER A 149 -16.64 -15.05 14.47
N ARG A 150 -16.63 -13.71 14.43
CA ARG A 150 -17.61 -12.92 15.19
C ARG A 150 -18.98 -13.00 14.52
N PRO A 151 -20.07 -12.79 15.28
CA PRO A 151 -21.39 -12.59 14.69
C PRO A 151 -21.45 -11.38 13.75
N MET A 152 -22.22 -11.53 12.67
CA MET A 152 -22.58 -10.45 11.76
C MET A 152 -23.38 -9.36 12.49
N ARG A 153 -23.08 -8.08 12.22
CA ARG A 153 -23.85 -6.95 12.73
C ARG A 153 -25.06 -6.65 11.83
N PRO A 154 -26.11 -5.97 12.32
CA PRO A 154 -27.33 -5.72 11.55
C PRO A 154 -27.15 -5.00 10.20
N ASN A 155 -26.06 -4.24 10.03
CA ASN A 155 -25.78 -3.46 8.82
C ASN A 155 -24.69 -4.08 7.92
N GLU A 156 -24.24 -5.30 8.22
CA GLU A 156 -23.21 -6.01 7.46
C GLU A 156 -23.84 -7.06 6.54
N VAL A 157 -23.13 -7.39 5.46
CA VAL A 157 -23.56 -8.32 4.42
C VAL A 157 -22.51 -9.40 4.22
N GLU A 158 -22.94 -10.67 4.26
CA GLU A 158 -22.12 -11.86 4.00
C GLU A 158 -21.43 -11.76 2.64
N GLY A 159 -20.14 -12.09 2.58
CA GLY A 159 -19.36 -12.08 1.34
C GLY A 159 -19.06 -10.69 0.78
N ARG A 160 -19.56 -9.62 1.41
CA ARG A 160 -19.21 -8.24 1.06
C ARG A 160 -18.36 -7.59 2.15
N ASP A 161 -18.85 -7.61 3.38
CA ASP A 161 -18.18 -6.94 4.51
C ASP A 161 -17.14 -7.88 5.16
N TYR A 162 -17.56 -9.14 5.37
CA TYR A 162 -16.75 -10.26 5.82
C TYR A 162 -17.34 -11.58 5.28
N PHE A 163 -16.52 -12.64 5.27
CA PHE A 163 -17.04 -14.00 5.35
C PHE A 163 -17.29 -14.34 6.81
N PHE A 164 -18.56 -14.48 7.21
CA PHE A 164 -18.90 -14.82 8.59
C PHE A 164 -18.96 -16.34 8.72
N VAL A 165 -17.98 -16.90 9.41
CA VAL A 165 -17.83 -18.34 9.60
C VAL A 165 -17.87 -18.66 11.08
N ASP A 166 -18.44 -19.78 11.47
CA ASP A 166 -18.35 -20.18 12.87
C ASP A 166 -16.90 -20.56 13.24
N ARG A 167 -16.63 -20.61 14.55
CA ARG A 167 -15.31 -20.89 15.07
C ARG A 167 -14.77 -22.28 14.65
N PRO A 168 -15.53 -23.39 14.74
CA PRO A 168 -15.06 -24.69 14.26
C PRO A 168 -14.66 -24.70 12.78
N LYS A 169 -15.44 -24.03 11.92
CA LYS A 169 -15.12 -23.91 10.49
C LYS A 169 -13.86 -23.07 10.28
N PHE A 170 -13.73 -21.95 10.98
CA PHE A 170 -12.52 -21.12 10.93
C PHE A 170 -11.28 -21.93 11.34
N GLU A 171 -11.36 -22.69 12.43
CA GLU A 171 -10.27 -23.56 12.88
C GLU A 171 -9.95 -24.67 11.86
N GLY A 172 -10.96 -25.18 11.14
CA GLY A 172 -10.76 -26.02 9.96
C GLY A 172 -9.94 -25.33 8.88
N TRP A 173 -10.29 -24.09 8.53
CA TRP A 173 -9.57 -23.30 7.53
C TRP A 173 -8.10 -23.04 7.90
N ILE A 174 -7.82 -22.89 9.20
CA ILE A 174 -6.43 -22.81 9.71
C ILE A 174 -5.71 -24.14 9.49
N ARG A 175 -6.32 -25.27 9.88
CA ARG A 175 -5.71 -26.61 9.74
C ARG A 175 -5.42 -26.97 8.29
N ASP A 176 -6.27 -26.53 7.38
CA ASP A 176 -6.19 -26.85 5.96
C ASP A 176 -5.37 -25.80 5.16
N ASP A 177 -4.64 -24.89 5.83
CA ASP A 177 -3.80 -23.82 5.23
C ASP A 177 -4.53 -22.94 4.19
N MET A 178 -5.82 -22.71 4.40
CA MET A 178 -6.66 -21.91 3.49
C MET A 178 -6.58 -20.40 3.74
N LEU A 179 -5.86 -19.98 4.79
CA LEU A 179 -5.71 -18.59 5.18
C LEU A 179 -4.26 -18.14 4.99
N LEU A 180 -4.05 -17.05 4.24
CA LEU A 180 -2.74 -16.42 4.09
C LEU A 180 -2.21 -15.92 5.43
N GLU A 181 -3.12 -15.38 6.24
CA GLU A 181 -2.85 -14.85 7.58
C GLU A 181 -4.12 -15.03 8.43
N HIS A 182 -3.93 -15.26 9.73
CA HIS A 182 -5.01 -15.24 10.70
C HIS A 182 -4.52 -14.78 12.07
N ALA A 183 -5.41 -14.13 12.82
CA ALA A 183 -5.17 -13.64 14.17
C ALA A 183 -6.43 -13.74 15.03
N ASN A 184 -6.25 -13.78 16.35
CA ASN A 184 -7.33 -13.56 17.31
C ASN A 184 -7.36 -12.07 17.67
N VAL A 185 -8.42 -11.38 17.28
CA VAL A 185 -8.58 -9.93 17.40
C VAL A 185 -9.80 -9.65 18.27
N TYR A 186 -9.54 -9.28 19.53
CA TYR A 186 -10.57 -9.05 20.56
C TYR A 186 -11.43 -10.27 20.92
N GLY A 187 -10.86 -11.47 20.85
CA GLY A 187 -11.55 -12.72 21.17
C GLY A 187 -12.12 -13.46 19.95
N ASP A 188 -12.23 -12.77 18.81
CA ASP A 188 -12.74 -13.33 17.56
C ASP A 188 -11.60 -13.60 16.58
N TYR A 189 -11.68 -14.70 15.83
CA TYR A 189 -10.77 -14.94 14.73
C TYR A 189 -11.03 -13.99 13.58
N LYS A 190 -9.94 -13.57 12.94
CA LYS A 190 -9.92 -12.88 11.65
C LYS A 190 -8.87 -13.52 10.78
N GLY A 191 -9.13 -13.58 9.47
CA GLY A 191 -8.15 -14.12 8.53
C GLY A 191 -8.40 -13.71 7.09
N ILE A 192 -7.34 -13.86 6.29
CA ILE A 192 -7.31 -13.52 4.88
C ILE A 192 -7.40 -14.82 4.07
N PRO A 193 -8.52 -15.11 3.39
CA PRO A 193 -8.62 -16.29 2.54
C PRO A 193 -7.56 -16.23 1.43
N ARG A 194 -6.64 -17.20 1.42
CA ARG A 194 -5.47 -17.24 0.54
C ARG A 194 -5.87 -17.15 -0.94
N GLN A 195 -6.90 -17.91 -1.31
CA GLN A 195 -7.37 -17.99 -2.69
C GLN A 195 -7.74 -16.63 -3.30
N GLN A 196 -8.37 -15.73 -2.52
CA GLN A 196 -8.71 -14.38 -3.02
C GLN A 196 -7.48 -13.57 -3.43
N VAL A 197 -6.39 -13.70 -2.66
CA VAL A 197 -5.12 -13.01 -2.95
C VAL A 197 -4.47 -13.62 -4.18
N ASP A 198 -4.34 -14.95 -4.18
CA ASP A 198 -3.66 -15.68 -5.26
C ASP A 198 -4.35 -15.47 -6.61
N ASP A 199 -5.69 -15.55 -6.65
CA ASP A 199 -6.46 -15.42 -7.88
C ASP A 199 -6.37 -13.99 -8.44
N ALA A 200 -6.43 -12.97 -7.59
CA ALA A 200 -6.30 -11.57 -8.01
C ALA A 200 -4.90 -11.24 -8.53
N LEU A 201 -3.84 -11.71 -7.84
CA LEU A 201 -2.46 -11.52 -8.30
C LEU A 201 -2.20 -12.27 -9.61
N LYS A 202 -2.71 -13.49 -9.78
CA LYS A 202 -2.62 -14.23 -11.06
C LYS A 202 -3.34 -13.52 -12.20
N ALA A 203 -4.44 -12.82 -11.91
CA ALA A 203 -5.16 -11.99 -12.86
C ALA A 203 -4.46 -10.65 -13.17
N GLY A 204 -3.28 -10.38 -12.59
CA GLY A 204 -2.54 -9.12 -12.80
C GLY A 204 -3.18 -7.92 -12.11
N THR A 205 -4.03 -8.14 -11.11
CA THR A 205 -4.76 -7.08 -10.39
C THR A 205 -4.09 -6.80 -9.04
N ASP A 206 -3.95 -5.52 -8.69
CA ASP A 206 -3.42 -5.11 -7.38
C ASP A 206 -4.41 -5.48 -6.26
N VAL A 207 -3.89 -5.94 -5.13
CA VAL A 207 -4.69 -6.48 -4.03
C VAL A 207 -4.63 -5.59 -2.82
N VAL A 208 -5.78 -5.20 -2.27
CA VAL A 208 -5.89 -4.43 -1.04
C VAL A 208 -6.34 -5.33 0.11
N LEU A 209 -5.52 -5.35 1.17
CA LEU A 209 -5.79 -6.03 2.44
C LEU A 209 -6.13 -5.01 3.53
N ARG A 210 -7.25 -5.21 4.22
CA ARG A 210 -7.64 -4.44 5.40
C ARG A 210 -7.49 -5.28 6.66
N ILE A 211 -6.34 -5.16 7.33
CA ILE A 211 -5.95 -5.98 8.49
C ILE A 211 -5.45 -5.12 9.65
N ASP A 212 -5.36 -5.71 10.85
CA ASP A 212 -4.79 -5.04 12.01
C ASP A 212 -3.25 -5.03 11.95
N VAL A 213 -2.60 -4.42 12.94
CA VAL A 213 -1.14 -4.28 12.97
C VAL A 213 -0.41 -5.62 13.11
N GLN A 214 -1.05 -6.63 13.71
CA GLN A 214 -0.48 -7.96 13.86
C GLN A 214 -0.50 -8.70 12.52
N GLY A 215 -1.64 -8.70 11.85
CA GLY A 215 -1.78 -9.26 10.51
C GLY A 215 -0.87 -8.54 9.50
N ALA A 216 -0.77 -7.21 9.56
CA ALA A 216 0.12 -6.44 8.68
C ALA A 216 1.58 -6.90 8.79
N ALA A 217 2.08 -7.06 10.02
CA ALA A 217 3.45 -7.56 10.23
C ALA A 217 3.63 -9.01 9.76
N THR A 218 2.59 -9.85 9.89
CA THR A 218 2.63 -11.22 9.39
C THR A 218 2.68 -11.26 7.87
N VAL A 219 1.80 -10.53 7.18
CA VAL A 219 1.82 -10.47 5.71
C VAL A 219 3.12 -9.83 5.23
N LYS A 220 3.64 -8.77 5.86
CA LYS A 220 4.93 -8.17 5.47
C LYS A 220 6.11 -9.14 5.59
N ARG A 221 6.08 -10.09 6.54
CA ARG A 221 7.09 -11.17 6.60
C ARG A 221 6.93 -12.19 5.47
N LEU A 222 5.70 -12.53 5.11
CA LEU A 222 5.39 -13.48 4.03
C LEU A 222 5.62 -12.87 2.63
N MET A 223 5.37 -11.57 2.49
CA MET A 223 5.44 -10.79 1.26
C MET A 223 6.19 -9.46 1.54
N PRO A 224 7.53 -9.49 1.62
CA PRO A 224 8.34 -8.32 1.94
C PRO A 224 8.10 -7.10 1.02
N GLU A 225 7.71 -7.36 -0.22
CA GLU A 225 7.40 -6.36 -1.24
C GLU A 225 6.03 -5.67 -1.07
N ALA A 226 5.19 -6.16 -0.16
CA ALA A 226 3.88 -5.58 0.13
C ALA A 226 4.03 -4.14 0.65
N ILE A 227 3.17 -3.26 0.17
CA ILE A 227 3.14 -1.85 0.52
C ILE A 227 2.30 -1.70 1.77
N THR A 228 2.88 -1.25 2.87
CA THR A 228 2.20 -1.13 4.16
C THR A 228 1.89 0.34 4.48
N ILE A 229 0.61 0.65 4.66
CA ILE A 229 0.11 1.99 4.94
C ILE A 229 -0.62 1.99 6.28
N PHE A 230 -0.11 2.75 7.25
CA PHE A 230 -0.73 2.98 8.54
C PHE A 230 -1.63 4.21 8.49
N VAL A 231 -2.94 4.01 8.54
CA VAL A 231 -3.90 5.09 8.67
C VAL A 231 -4.05 5.45 10.15
N THR A 232 -3.90 6.73 10.50
CA THR A 232 -4.05 7.26 11.87
C THR A 232 -5.13 8.35 11.93
N ALA A 233 -5.54 8.75 13.14
CA ALA A 233 -6.40 9.91 13.34
C ALA A 233 -5.55 11.14 13.74
N GLU A 234 -6.17 12.32 13.71
CA GLU A 234 -5.53 13.59 14.09
C GLU A 234 -5.14 13.65 15.58
N SER A 235 -5.79 12.85 16.43
CA SER A 235 -5.47 12.76 17.85
C SER A 235 -6.05 11.50 18.49
N GLU A 236 -5.51 11.13 19.65
CA GLU A 236 -6.09 10.09 20.50
C GLU A 236 -7.53 10.43 20.90
N ARG A 237 -7.82 11.70 21.22
CA ARG A 237 -9.18 12.15 21.55
C ARG A 237 -10.17 11.90 20.41
N SER A 238 -9.73 12.06 19.16
CA SER A 238 -10.53 11.72 17.97
C SER A 238 -10.81 10.21 17.92
N LEU A 239 -9.80 9.36 18.13
CA LEU A 239 -10.00 7.90 18.19
C LEU A 239 -11.00 7.50 19.28
N VAL A 240 -10.84 8.04 20.50
CA VAL A 240 -11.76 7.76 21.63
C VAL A 240 -13.18 8.18 21.30
N THR A 241 -13.36 9.38 20.72
CA THR A 241 -14.68 9.87 20.28
C THR A 241 -15.32 8.94 19.25
N ARG A 242 -14.56 8.46 18.27
CA ARG A 242 -15.03 7.51 17.23
C ARG A 242 -15.35 6.12 17.77
N LEU A 243 -14.64 5.69 18.82
CA LEU A 243 -14.92 4.42 19.50
C LEU A 243 -16.19 4.52 20.35
N ALA A 244 -16.34 5.61 21.11
CA ALA A 244 -17.49 5.85 21.99
C ALA A 244 -18.80 6.09 21.21
N SER A 245 -18.74 6.71 20.03
CA SER A 245 -19.92 6.99 19.20
C SER A 245 -20.66 5.74 18.72
N ARG A 246 -20.02 4.56 18.79
CA ARG A 246 -20.64 3.29 18.44
C ARG A 246 -21.75 2.85 19.42
N LYS A 247 -21.85 3.45 20.61
CA LYS A 247 -22.94 3.30 21.61
C LYS A 247 -23.39 1.87 21.97
N THR A 248 -22.64 0.84 21.60
CA THR A 248 -23.02 -0.58 21.74
C THR A 248 -22.17 -1.36 22.73
N GLU A 249 -21.20 -0.73 23.41
CA GLU A 249 -20.21 -1.40 24.24
C GLU A 249 -20.19 -0.82 25.66
N ASP A 250 -19.97 -1.67 26.67
CA ASP A 250 -19.75 -1.25 28.05
C ASP A 250 -18.40 -0.51 28.22
N MET A 251 -18.23 0.20 29.35
CA MET A 251 -17.03 0.99 29.62
C MET A 251 -15.74 0.15 29.66
N THR A 252 -15.82 -1.11 30.06
CA THR A 252 -14.65 -2.01 30.14
C THR A 252 -14.16 -2.38 28.74
N LYS A 253 -15.07 -2.73 27.83
CA LYS A 253 -14.75 -3.00 26.42
C LYS A 253 -14.23 -1.76 25.71
N LEU A 254 -14.81 -0.59 25.98
CA LEU A 254 -14.31 0.66 25.42
C LEU A 254 -12.88 0.95 25.90
N ALA A 255 -12.60 0.81 27.20
CA ALA A 255 -11.26 0.99 27.75
C ALA A 255 -10.24 0.04 27.12
N LEU A 256 -10.60 -1.24 26.92
CA LEU A 256 -9.75 -2.21 26.23
C LEU A 256 -9.42 -1.75 24.81
N ARG A 257 -10.41 -1.30 24.03
CA ARG A 257 -10.19 -0.83 22.65
C ARG A 257 -9.33 0.42 22.58
N VAL A 258 -9.48 1.35 23.54
CA VAL A 258 -8.63 2.55 23.63
C VAL A 258 -7.20 2.17 23.96
N GLN A 259 -6.98 1.27 24.92
CA GLN A 259 -5.65 0.79 25.27
C GLN A 259 -5.00 0.07 24.08
N THR A 260 -5.74 -0.80 23.38
CA THR A 260 -5.24 -1.44 22.16
C THR A 260 -4.90 -0.41 21.10
N ALA A 261 -5.74 0.60 20.85
CA ALA A 261 -5.44 1.65 19.88
C ALA A 261 -4.13 2.39 20.20
N ARG A 262 -3.82 2.64 21.49
CA ARG A 262 -2.53 3.20 21.90
C ARG A 262 -1.36 2.28 21.55
N ASP A 263 -1.51 0.98 21.81
CA ASP A 263 -0.46 0.00 21.53
C ASP A 263 -0.26 -0.21 20.02
N GLU A 264 -1.33 -0.11 19.22
CA GLU A 264 -1.28 -0.11 17.76
C GLU A 264 -0.55 1.12 17.20
N VAL A 265 -0.77 2.31 17.77
CA VAL A 265 -0.08 3.55 17.37
C VAL A 265 1.42 3.48 17.61
N LYS A 266 1.88 2.81 18.69
CA LYS A 266 3.32 2.61 18.94
C LYS A 266 4.02 1.81 17.84
N ARG A 267 3.25 1.04 17.06
CA ARG A 267 3.75 0.21 15.94
C ARG A 267 3.70 0.92 14.59
N ALA A 268 3.29 2.20 14.54
CA ALA A 268 3.20 2.95 13.28
C ALA A 268 4.53 3.00 12.51
N SER A 269 5.67 2.99 13.20
CA SER A 269 7.00 2.98 12.58
C SER A 269 7.38 1.69 11.86
N GLU A 270 6.56 0.64 11.97
CA GLU A 270 6.76 -0.63 11.24
C GLU A 270 6.22 -0.57 9.80
N PHE A 271 5.52 0.50 9.44
CA PHE A 271 4.86 0.67 8.14
C PHE A 271 5.69 1.53 7.20
N ASP A 272 5.57 1.27 5.90
CA ASP A 272 6.26 2.03 4.85
C ASP A 272 5.72 3.48 4.77
N TYR A 273 4.42 3.68 5.04
CA TYR A 273 3.75 4.98 4.99
C TYR A 273 2.81 5.20 6.18
N ILE A 274 2.63 6.47 6.56
CA ILE A 274 1.61 6.92 7.51
C ILE A 274 0.69 7.93 6.81
N VAL A 275 -0.62 7.73 6.92
CA VAL A 275 -1.63 8.65 6.37
C VAL A 275 -2.63 9.06 7.46
N GLU A 276 -2.90 10.35 7.58
CA GLU A 276 -3.88 10.86 8.53
C GLU A 276 -5.30 10.83 7.93
N ASN A 277 -6.25 10.29 8.71
CA ASN A 277 -7.68 10.35 8.47
C ASN A 277 -8.36 11.22 9.54
N GLY A 278 -8.13 12.54 9.45
CA GLY A 278 -8.75 13.55 10.31
C GLY A 278 -10.27 13.64 10.10
N THR A 279 -10.97 14.26 11.06
CA THR A 279 -12.41 14.50 10.93
C THR A 279 -12.72 15.33 9.69
N GLY A 280 -13.61 14.84 8.82
CA GLY A 280 -13.95 15.49 7.55
C GLY A 280 -12.88 15.37 6.45
N MET A 281 -11.81 14.61 6.67
CA MET A 281 -10.68 14.49 5.74
C MET A 281 -10.62 13.14 4.99
N LEU A 282 -11.73 12.41 4.92
CA LEU A 282 -11.79 11.10 4.27
C LEU A 282 -11.32 11.16 2.80
N GLU A 283 -11.77 12.16 2.05
CA GLU A 283 -11.38 12.35 0.64
C GLU A 283 -9.88 12.62 0.49
N LYS A 284 -9.31 13.46 1.38
CA LYS A 284 -7.88 13.75 1.41
C LYS A 284 -7.07 12.50 1.74
N CYS A 285 -7.52 11.71 2.72
CA CYS A 285 -6.91 10.43 3.08
C CYS A 285 -6.87 9.48 1.87
N VAL A 286 -8.01 9.30 1.18
CA VAL A 286 -8.10 8.43 0.00
C VAL A 286 -7.24 8.93 -1.16
N SER A 287 -7.23 10.24 -1.41
CA SER A 287 -6.36 10.85 -2.44
C SER A 287 -4.86 10.58 -2.15
N GLN A 288 -4.46 10.68 -0.89
CA GLN A 288 -3.10 10.37 -0.47
C GLN A 288 -2.78 8.86 -0.62
N LEU A 289 -3.73 7.97 -0.28
CA LEU A 289 -3.57 6.53 -0.52
C LEU A 289 -3.37 6.23 -2.02
N SER A 290 -4.22 6.79 -2.88
CA SER A 290 -4.08 6.63 -4.34
C SER A 290 -2.73 7.13 -4.84
N SER A 291 -2.26 8.27 -4.34
CA SER A 291 -0.96 8.83 -4.72
C SER A 291 0.20 7.90 -4.33
N ILE A 292 0.14 7.29 -3.13
CA ILE A 292 1.13 6.31 -2.69
C ILE A 292 1.12 5.09 -3.60
N ILE A 293 -0.07 4.56 -3.93
CA ILE A 293 -0.21 3.39 -4.80
C ILE A 293 0.41 3.67 -6.19
N ASP A 294 0.10 4.83 -6.78
CA ASP A 294 0.59 5.17 -8.11
C ASP A 294 2.12 5.38 -8.10
N ALA A 295 2.66 6.05 -7.07
CA ALA A 295 4.10 6.21 -6.90
C ALA A 295 4.82 4.86 -6.73
N GLU A 296 4.26 3.96 -5.91
CA GLU A 296 4.80 2.63 -5.70
C GLU A 296 4.78 1.80 -7.00
N LYS A 297 3.73 1.89 -7.81
CA LYS A 297 3.65 1.22 -9.12
C LYS A 297 4.65 1.81 -10.14
N ALA A 298 4.99 3.08 -10.00
CA ALA A 298 5.95 3.76 -10.86
C ALA A 298 7.42 3.48 -10.49
N ARG A 299 7.72 2.83 -9.35
CA ARG A 299 9.11 2.53 -8.96
C ARG A 299 9.83 1.75 -10.04
N THR A 300 11.02 2.24 -10.43
CA THR A 300 11.87 1.61 -11.46
C THR A 300 12.13 0.14 -11.17
N GLU A 301 12.45 -0.21 -9.92
CA GLU A 301 12.67 -1.60 -9.51
C GLU A 301 11.48 -2.51 -9.82
N ARG A 302 10.24 -2.02 -9.66
CA ARG A 302 9.03 -2.78 -10.00
C ARG A 302 8.76 -2.83 -11.50
N ARG A 303 9.00 -1.73 -12.22
CA ARG A 303 8.81 -1.63 -13.68
C ARG A 303 9.83 -2.46 -14.48
N MET A 304 11.03 -2.60 -13.94
CA MET A 304 12.15 -3.31 -14.58
C MET A 304 12.37 -4.74 -14.05
N ALA A 305 11.63 -5.16 -13.03
CA ALA A 305 11.79 -6.51 -12.48
C ALA A 305 11.39 -7.58 -13.51
N PRO A 306 12.29 -8.55 -13.82
CA PRO A 306 11.96 -9.63 -14.76
C PRO A 306 10.78 -10.45 -14.25
N SER A 307 9.86 -10.86 -15.12
CA SER A 307 8.80 -11.81 -14.77
C SER A 307 9.44 -13.07 -14.17
N ARG A 308 9.06 -13.43 -12.94
CA ARG A 308 9.47 -14.73 -12.39
C ARG A 308 8.59 -15.76 -13.09
N SER A 309 9.24 -16.67 -13.83
CA SER A 309 8.66 -17.83 -14.49
C SER A 309 8.04 -18.79 -13.49
#